data_AF-A0A2T3B9T6-F1
#
_entry.id   AF-A0A2T3B9T6-F1
#
_cell.length_a   1.000
_cell.length_b   1.000
_cell.length_c   1.000
_cell.angle_alpha   90.00
_cell.angle_beta   90.00
_cell.angle_gamma   90.00
#
_symmetry.space_group_name_H-M   'P 1'
#
loop_
_entity.id
_entity.type
_entity.pdbx_description
1 polymer ?
#
loop_
_entity_poly.entity_id
_entity_poly.type
_entity_poly.pdbx_seq_one_letter_code
_entity_poly.pdbx_strand_id
1 'polypeptide(L)'
;MVRHPRVGGLPPDTTAIDLSRMLARLENILVTPDSATETKLRASSYEREKVGTNLEYARSLLLRLEQDALRIKIQSKKQEAQADLVRRRETLQMLSERLRELNELGAHQLEDDESSEGEDILGEETPSDETETDDQDSQSDAPPPTTTATQDIPRTRDPEPISTTPTAPITQPEPTSNLRSRNRQAEKEKAELLSGTSTGLSTATTEALLTHNRTEQESLTNSLLNMAQALKASSHSFASSLEEEKDILNRATEGLDKNELGLEAAQRRMGFLRKYTEGKGWWGRMMMYVWIAGLMVIALIIVFVLPKVRF
;
A
#
# COMPACT_ATOMS: atom_id res chain seq x y z
N MET A 1 -0.96 29.36 -46.83
CA MET A 1 -1.38 28.97 -45.47
C MET A 1 -1.91 27.55 -45.52
N VAL A 2 -1.15 26.56 -45.04
CA VAL A 2 -1.60 25.16 -44.95
C VAL A 2 -1.92 24.87 -43.48
N ARG A 3 -3.19 24.58 -43.17
CA ARG A 3 -3.59 24.12 -41.82
C ARG A 3 -3.28 22.63 -41.71
N HIS A 4 -2.33 22.26 -40.86
CA HIS A 4 -2.21 20.87 -40.42
C HIS A 4 -3.43 20.50 -39.55
N PRO A 5 -4.08 19.35 -39.77
CA PRO A 5 -5.08 18.84 -38.85
C PRO A 5 -4.38 18.45 -37.54
N ARG A 6 -4.84 19.04 -36.44
CA ARG A 6 -4.37 18.72 -35.09
C ARG A 6 -4.77 17.29 -34.78
N VAL A 7 -3.82 16.35 -34.79
CA VAL A 7 -4.05 14.96 -34.39
C VAL A 7 -4.44 14.97 -32.92
N GLY A 8 -5.73 14.81 -32.66
CA GLY A 8 -6.25 14.59 -31.32
C GLY A 8 -5.84 13.20 -30.88
N GLY A 9 -4.71 13.09 -30.17
CA GLY A 9 -4.40 11.89 -29.42
C GLY A 9 -5.55 11.61 -28.46
N LEU A 10 -6.06 10.37 -28.45
CA LEU A 10 -6.96 9.94 -27.40
C LEU A 10 -6.25 10.16 -26.05
N PRO A 11 -6.98 10.58 -24.99
CA PRO A 11 -6.42 10.49 -23.65
C PRO A 11 -6.00 9.03 -23.38
N PRO A 12 -4.93 8.80 -22.60
CA PRO A 12 -4.61 7.44 -22.17
C PRO A 12 -5.81 6.83 -21.44
N ASP A 13 -6.08 5.54 -21.65
CA ASP A 13 -7.18 4.83 -21.01
C ASP A 13 -6.89 4.70 -19.50
N THR A 14 -7.23 5.74 -18.72
CA THR A 14 -6.97 5.79 -17.28
C THR A 14 -7.62 4.61 -16.58
N THR A 15 -8.83 4.23 -17.01
CA THR A 15 -9.56 3.04 -16.58
C THR A 15 -8.77 1.74 -16.76
N ALA A 16 -7.97 1.62 -17.83
CA ALA A 16 -7.15 0.43 -18.08
C ALA A 16 -5.90 0.37 -17.18
N ILE A 17 -5.36 1.54 -16.80
CA ILE A 17 -4.23 1.72 -15.88
C ILE A 17 -4.68 1.54 -14.42
N ASP A 18 -5.84 2.09 -14.06
CA ASP A 18 -6.43 1.96 -12.73
C ASP A 18 -6.76 0.48 -12.45
N LEU A 19 -7.27 -0.25 -13.45
CA LEU A 19 -7.50 -1.68 -13.35
C LEU A 19 -6.19 -2.47 -13.17
N SER A 20 -5.15 -2.21 -13.98
CA SER A 20 -3.90 -2.97 -13.87
C SER A 20 -3.19 -2.74 -12.53
N ARG A 21 -3.23 -1.50 -12.01
CA ARG A 21 -2.75 -1.17 -10.66
C ARG A 21 -3.55 -1.89 -9.57
N MET A 22 -4.88 -1.96 -9.73
CA MET A 22 -5.74 -2.64 -8.77
C MET A 22 -5.52 -4.16 -8.78
N LEU A 23 -5.38 -4.77 -9.97
CA LEU A 23 -5.06 -6.20 -10.08
C LEU A 23 -3.70 -6.53 -9.46
N ALA A 24 -2.65 -5.78 -9.78
CA ALA A 24 -1.32 -6.01 -9.19
C ALA A 24 -1.34 -5.88 -7.65
N ARG A 25 -2.14 -4.95 -7.11
CA ARG A 25 -2.34 -4.84 -5.65
C ARG A 25 -3.11 -6.02 -5.07
N LEU A 26 -4.18 -6.48 -5.72
CA LEU A 26 -4.97 -7.63 -5.27
C LEU A 26 -4.15 -8.94 -5.35
N GLU A 27 -3.36 -9.11 -6.40
CA GLU A 27 -2.42 -10.23 -6.58
C GLU A 27 -1.38 -10.26 -5.47
N ASN A 28 -0.75 -9.14 -5.14
CA ASN A 28 0.20 -9.07 -4.04
C ASN A 28 -0.45 -9.34 -2.66
N ILE A 29 -1.73 -9.00 -2.47
CA ILE A 29 -2.46 -9.23 -1.21
C ILE A 29 -2.97 -10.68 -1.08
N LEU A 30 -3.37 -11.33 -2.19
CA LEU A 30 -4.06 -12.64 -2.17
C LEU A 30 -3.20 -13.82 -2.62
N VAL A 31 -2.25 -13.61 -3.54
CA VAL A 31 -1.47 -14.65 -4.22
C VAL A 31 -0.05 -14.74 -3.67
N THR A 32 0.58 -13.60 -3.40
CA THR A 32 1.89 -13.52 -2.72
C THR A 32 1.78 -12.80 -1.36
N PRO A 33 0.90 -13.25 -0.45
CA PRO A 33 0.67 -12.55 0.80
C PRO A 33 1.95 -12.52 1.64
N ASP A 34 2.32 -11.33 2.11
CA ASP A 34 3.28 -11.21 3.22
C ASP A 34 2.67 -11.89 4.46
N SER A 35 3.48 -12.60 5.24
CA SER A 35 3.06 -13.37 6.42
C SER A 35 2.21 -12.56 7.42
N ALA A 36 2.53 -11.27 7.61
CA ALA A 36 1.78 -10.35 8.46
C ALA A 36 0.46 -9.86 7.84
N THR A 37 0.28 -10.02 6.52
CA THR A 37 -0.99 -9.77 5.82
C THR A 37 -1.85 -11.02 5.73
N GLU A 38 -1.24 -12.19 5.52
CA GLU A 38 -1.94 -13.48 5.46
C GLU A 38 -2.63 -13.81 6.79
N THR A 39 -1.92 -13.60 7.91
CA THR A 39 -2.45 -13.74 9.27
C THR A 39 -3.62 -12.78 9.52
N LYS A 40 -3.54 -11.53 9.06
CA LYS A 40 -4.65 -10.55 9.16
C LYS A 40 -5.86 -10.92 8.32
N LEU A 41 -5.66 -11.44 7.11
CA LEU A 41 -6.74 -11.90 6.22
C LEU A 41 -7.43 -13.15 6.77
N ARG A 42 -6.70 -14.04 7.48
CA ARG A 42 -7.31 -15.17 8.20
C ARG A 42 -8.05 -14.74 9.46
N ALA A 43 -7.43 -13.92 10.31
CA ALA A 43 -8.01 -13.50 11.59
C ALA A 43 -9.15 -12.48 11.47
N SER A 44 -9.14 -11.60 10.47
CA SER A 44 -10.12 -10.51 10.32
C SER A 44 -11.04 -10.69 9.12
N SER A 45 -12.32 -10.95 9.38
CA SER A 45 -13.38 -10.94 8.37
C SER A 45 -13.49 -9.59 7.64
N TYR A 46 -13.31 -8.48 8.36
CA TYR A 46 -13.37 -7.12 7.81
C TYR A 46 -12.33 -6.87 6.71
N GLU A 47 -11.09 -7.35 6.87
CA GLU A 47 -10.08 -7.23 5.80
C GLU A 47 -10.41 -8.13 4.60
N ARG A 48 -11.05 -9.30 4.79
CA ARG A 48 -11.58 -10.11 3.67
C ARG A 48 -12.68 -9.38 2.91
N GLU A 49 -13.66 -8.78 3.62
CA GLU A 49 -14.76 -8.01 3.02
C GLU A 49 -14.24 -6.79 2.23
N LYS A 50 -13.27 -6.07 2.80
CA LYS A 50 -12.58 -4.95 2.16
C LYS A 50 -11.83 -5.37 0.90
N VAL A 51 -11.20 -6.55 0.87
CA VAL A 51 -10.62 -7.10 -0.37
C VAL A 51 -11.71 -7.51 -1.37
N GLY A 52 -12.84 -8.04 -0.89
CA GLY A 52 -14.02 -8.34 -1.71
C GLY A 52 -14.59 -7.11 -2.44
N THR A 53 -14.83 -6.00 -1.73
CA THR A 53 -15.34 -4.76 -2.34
C THR A 53 -14.37 -4.16 -3.36
N ASN A 54 -13.06 -4.24 -3.13
CA ASN A 54 -12.04 -3.88 -4.13
C ASN A 54 -12.12 -4.78 -5.38
N LEU A 55 -12.34 -6.08 -5.21
CA LEU A 55 -12.48 -7.03 -6.31
C LEU A 55 -13.78 -6.83 -7.11
N GLU A 56 -14.88 -6.43 -6.45
CA GLU A 56 -16.12 -6.01 -7.11
C GLU A 56 -15.93 -4.72 -7.92
N TYR A 57 -15.24 -3.72 -7.36
CA TYR A 57 -14.90 -2.50 -8.10
C TYR A 57 -14.03 -2.82 -9.33
N ALA A 58 -13.04 -3.71 -9.21
CA ALA A 58 -12.23 -4.18 -10.33
C ALA A 58 -13.08 -4.86 -11.44
N ARG A 59 -14.07 -5.69 -11.07
CA ARG A 59 -15.05 -6.27 -12.01
C ARG A 59 -15.89 -5.19 -12.71
N SER A 60 -16.34 -4.17 -11.99
CA SER A 60 -17.10 -3.05 -12.58
C SER A 60 -16.28 -2.26 -13.62
N LEU A 61 -14.99 -2.07 -13.34
CA LEU A 61 -14.05 -1.40 -14.21
C LEU A 61 -13.70 -2.24 -15.45
N LEU A 62 -13.60 -3.57 -15.29
CA LEU A 62 -13.43 -4.50 -16.41
C LEU A 62 -14.63 -4.44 -17.37
N LEU A 63 -15.86 -4.47 -16.84
CA LEU A 63 -17.09 -4.38 -17.63
C LEU A 63 -17.17 -3.05 -18.42
N ARG A 64 -16.68 -1.95 -17.85
CA ARG A 64 -16.56 -0.67 -18.56
C ARG A 64 -15.56 -0.74 -19.70
N LEU A 65 -14.38 -1.32 -19.48
CA LEU A 65 -13.37 -1.53 -20.53
C LEU A 65 -13.86 -2.45 -21.65
N GLU A 66 -14.72 -3.43 -21.36
CA GLU A 66 -15.37 -4.23 -22.41
C GLU A 66 -16.31 -3.40 -23.28
N GLN A 67 -17.12 -2.52 -22.69
CA GLN A 67 -17.99 -1.61 -23.44
C GLN A 67 -17.18 -0.64 -24.31
N ASP A 68 -16.07 -0.12 -23.78
CA ASP A 68 -15.16 0.74 -24.54
C ASP A 68 -14.43 -0.06 -25.66
N ALA A 69 -14.03 -1.31 -25.40
CA ALA A 69 -13.42 -2.18 -26.41
C ALA A 69 -14.39 -2.56 -27.56
N LEU A 70 -15.69 -2.71 -27.28
CA LEU A 70 -16.71 -2.91 -28.32
C LEU A 70 -16.84 -1.71 -29.27
N ARG A 71 -16.44 -0.51 -28.83
CA ARG A 71 -16.44 0.73 -29.63
C ARG A 71 -15.25 0.82 -30.60
N ILE A 72 -14.23 -0.03 -30.44
CA ILE A 72 -13.03 -0.05 -31.29
C ILE A 72 -13.37 -0.58 -32.69
N LYS A 73 -13.23 0.28 -33.70
CA LYS A 73 -13.52 -0.05 -35.11
C LYS A 73 -12.41 -0.82 -35.83
N ILE A 74 -11.19 -0.84 -35.28
CA ILE A 74 -10.02 -1.47 -35.89
C ILE A 74 -9.94 -2.92 -35.40
N GLN A 75 -10.19 -3.89 -36.29
CA GLN A 75 -10.31 -5.32 -35.90
C GLN A 75 -9.07 -5.88 -35.21
N SER A 76 -7.86 -5.56 -35.68
CA SER A 76 -6.61 -6.01 -35.04
C SER A 76 -6.47 -5.49 -33.60
N LYS A 77 -6.68 -4.19 -33.38
CA LYS A 77 -6.68 -3.60 -32.02
C LYS A 77 -7.81 -4.14 -31.14
N LYS A 78 -8.96 -4.47 -31.73
CA LYS A 78 -10.08 -5.09 -31.02
C LYS A 78 -9.72 -6.50 -30.55
N GLN A 79 -9.07 -7.31 -31.38
CA GLN A 79 -8.60 -8.65 -31.00
C GLN A 79 -7.54 -8.59 -29.88
N GLU A 80 -6.58 -7.66 -29.97
CA GLU A 80 -5.58 -7.41 -28.95
C GLU A 80 -6.21 -7.00 -27.60
N ALA A 81 -7.11 -6.01 -27.61
CA ALA A 81 -7.85 -5.59 -26.42
C ALA A 81 -8.74 -6.71 -25.85
N GLN A 82 -9.35 -7.54 -26.70
CA GLN A 82 -10.13 -8.69 -26.26
C GLN A 82 -9.27 -9.78 -25.60
N ALA A 83 -8.06 -10.05 -26.11
CA ALA A 83 -7.13 -11.01 -25.51
C ALA A 83 -6.66 -10.53 -24.12
N ASP A 84 -6.33 -9.25 -23.98
CA ASP A 84 -5.97 -8.65 -22.68
C ASP A 84 -7.15 -8.67 -21.69
N LEU A 85 -8.37 -8.36 -22.15
CA LEU A 85 -9.59 -8.46 -21.33
C LEU A 85 -9.88 -9.89 -20.87
N VAL A 86 -9.66 -10.91 -21.71
CA VAL A 86 -9.80 -12.33 -21.32
C VAL A 86 -8.77 -12.67 -20.23
N ARG A 87 -7.50 -12.31 -20.41
CA ARG A 87 -6.45 -12.52 -19.39
C ARG A 87 -6.78 -11.83 -18.07
N ARG A 88 -7.33 -10.61 -18.10
CA ARG A 88 -7.79 -9.85 -16.92
C ARG A 88 -9.02 -10.46 -16.25
N ARG A 89 -9.89 -11.17 -16.99
CA ARG A 89 -11.00 -11.95 -16.42
C ARG A 89 -10.49 -13.19 -15.69
N GLU A 90 -9.55 -13.92 -16.29
CA GLU A 90 -8.94 -15.13 -15.72
C GLU A 90 -8.23 -14.82 -14.38
N THR A 91 -7.45 -13.73 -14.31
CA THR A 91 -6.83 -13.32 -13.05
C THR A 91 -7.86 -12.91 -11.99
N LEU A 92 -8.93 -12.19 -12.36
CA LEU A 92 -10.02 -11.87 -11.41
C LEU A 92 -10.79 -13.10 -10.92
N GLN A 93 -10.94 -14.14 -11.75
CA GLN A 93 -11.54 -15.40 -11.34
C GLN A 93 -10.66 -16.09 -10.29
N MET A 94 -9.37 -16.28 -10.58
CA MET A 94 -8.39 -16.85 -9.65
C MET A 94 -8.33 -16.08 -8.31
N LEU A 95 -8.29 -14.74 -8.35
CA LEU A 95 -8.31 -13.90 -7.15
C LEU A 95 -9.61 -14.07 -6.35
N SER A 96 -10.75 -14.24 -7.01
CA SER A 96 -12.03 -14.45 -6.32
C SER A 96 -12.20 -15.84 -5.73
N GLU A 97 -11.61 -16.86 -6.36
CA GLU A 97 -11.54 -18.23 -5.82
C GLU A 97 -10.63 -18.26 -4.59
N ARG A 98 -9.45 -17.64 -4.64
CA ARG A 98 -8.54 -17.50 -3.50
C ARG A 98 -9.15 -16.71 -2.34
N LEU A 99 -9.90 -15.64 -2.62
CA LEU A 99 -10.63 -14.90 -1.58
C LEU A 99 -11.74 -15.76 -0.93
N ARG A 100 -12.42 -16.59 -1.73
CA ARG A 100 -13.43 -17.52 -1.23
C ARG A 100 -12.82 -18.58 -0.32
N GLU A 101 -11.71 -19.21 -0.73
CA GLU A 101 -10.95 -20.16 0.08
C GLU A 101 -10.51 -19.53 1.43
N LEU A 102 -9.98 -18.31 1.40
CA LEU A 102 -9.62 -17.58 2.63
C LEU A 102 -10.83 -17.26 3.52
N ASN A 103 -12.02 -17.09 2.94
CA ASN A 103 -13.24 -16.86 3.71
C ASN A 103 -13.82 -18.15 4.31
N GLU A 104 -13.70 -19.28 3.60
CA GLU A 104 -14.06 -20.61 4.11
C GLU A 104 -13.10 -21.04 5.25
N LEU A 105 -11.78 -20.87 5.08
CA LEU A 105 -10.79 -21.06 6.15
C LEU A 105 -11.03 -20.15 7.37
N GLY A 106 -11.35 -18.89 7.11
CA GLY A 106 -11.64 -17.91 8.16
C GLY A 106 -13.02 -18.06 8.82
N ALA A 107 -13.87 -18.98 8.35
CA ALA A 107 -15.11 -19.37 9.01
C ALA A 107 -14.87 -20.54 9.97
N HIS A 108 -14.18 -21.59 9.52
CA HIS A 108 -13.84 -22.74 10.36
C HIS A 108 -12.98 -22.39 11.58
N GLN A 109 -12.07 -21.41 11.46
CA GLN A 109 -11.28 -20.91 12.60
C GLN A 109 -12.15 -20.34 13.75
N LEU A 110 -13.35 -19.82 13.43
CA LEU A 110 -14.28 -19.26 14.43
C LEU A 110 -15.13 -20.36 15.09
N GLU A 111 -15.43 -21.45 14.34
CA GLU A 111 -16.15 -22.62 14.87
C GLU A 111 -15.30 -23.39 15.91
N ASP A 112 -13.98 -23.47 15.72
CA ASP A 112 -13.06 -24.10 16.68
C ASP A 112 -12.90 -23.26 17.98
N ASP A 113 -12.92 -21.92 17.90
CA ASP A 113 -12.84 -21.04 19.09
C ASP A 113 -14.18 -21.00 19.87
N GLU A 114 -15.34 -21.06 19.19
CA GLU A 114 -16.65 -21.20 19.88
C GLU A 114 -16.84 -22.58 20.54
N SER A 115 -16.10 -23.61 20.14
CA SER A 115 -16.14 -24.93 20.78
C SER A 115 -15.36 -25.01 22.10
N SER A 116 -14.79 -23.90 22.60
CA SER A 116 -14.00 -23.84 23.85
C SER A 116 -14.65 -23.05 25.00
N GLU A 117 -15.94 -22.71 24.94
CA GLU A 117 -16.70 -22.26 26.11
C GLU A 117 -17.64 -23.36 26.61
N GLY A 118 -17.13 -24.27 27.46
CA GLY A 118 -17.96 -25.42 27.84
C GLY A 118 -17.51 -26.43 28.89
N GLU A 119 -16.56 -26.15 29.81
CA GLU A 119 -16.58 -26.86 31.10
C GLU A 119 -15.89 -26.12 32.27
N ASP A 120 -16.47 -26.33 33.46
CA ASP A 120 -16.16 -25.76 34.77
C ASP A 120 -14.79 -26.18 35.33
N ILE A 121 -14.08 -25.27 36.00
CA ILE A 121 -13.30 -25.63 37.20
C ILE A 121 -13.23 -24.49 38.22
N LEU A 122 -13.92 -24.71 39.34
CA LEU A 122 -13.84 -23.99 40.60
C LEU A 122 -12.42 -23.96 41.20
N GLY A 123 -12.12 -22.86 41.90
CA GLY A 123 -11.19 -22.83 43.04
C GLY A 123 -9.76 -22.37 42.74
N GLU A 124 -9.43 -21.14 43.14
CA GLU A 124 -8.81 -20.91 44.45
C GLU A 124 -8.83 -19.41 44.78
N GLU A 125 -9.14 -19.05 46.03
CA GLU A 125 -9.15 -17.65 46.48
C GLU A 125 -7.73 -17.15 46.78
N THR A 126 -7.44 -15.88 46.49
CA THR A 126 -6.37 -15.14 47.18
C THR A 126 -6.92 -13.83 47.74
N PRO A 127 -6.59 -13.47 49.00
CA PRO A 127 -7.45 -12.59 49.78
C PRO A 127 -7.12 -11.11 49.61
N SER A 128 -8.14 -10.28 49.82
CA SER A 128 -7.98 -8.87 50.16
C SER A 128 -7.24 -8.75 51.50
N ASP A 129 -6.28 -7.83 51.58
CA ASP A 129 -5.69 -7.40 52.86
C ASP A 129 -5.92 -5.89 53.03
N GLU A 130 -6.08 -5.46 54.27
CA GLU A 130 -6.74 -4.21 54.64
C GLU A 130 -5.74 -3.07 54.91
N THR A 131 -6.14 -1.82 54.69
CA THR A 131 -5.69 -0.70 55.56
C THR A 131 -6.57 0.54 55.38
N GLU A 132 -7.15 1.01 56.49
CA GLU A 132 -8.05 2.17 56.58
C GLU A 132 -7.31 3.49 56.89
N THR A 133 -8.08 4.58 57.05
CA THR A 133 -7.73 5.91 57.65
C THR A 133 -6.84 6.83 56.81
N ASP A 134 -6.89 8.18 56.85
CA ASP A 134 -7.82 9.23 57.34
C ASP A 134 -7.29 10.57 56.76
N ASP A 135 -7.98 11.72 56.65
CA ASP A 135 -9.40 12.13 56.53
C ASP A 135 -9.39 13.67 56.21
N GLN A 136 -10.53 14.28 55.84
CA GLN A 136 -10.78 15.75 55.81
C GLN A 136 -9.98 16.61 54.78
N ASP A 137 -10.46 17.72 54.19
CA ASP A 137 -11.73 18.47 54.34
C ASP A 137 -12.04 19.34 53.07
N SER A 138 -13.28 19.84 53.00
CA SER A 138 -13.74 21.12 52.43
C SER A 138 -14.00 21.35 50.92
N GLN A 139 -15.31 21.31 50.63
CA GLN A 139 -16.14 22.41 50.06
C GLN A 139 -16.27 22.67 48.54
N SER A 140 -17.54 22.53 48.10
CA SER A 140 -18.33 23.44 47.23
C SER A 140 -17.88 23.63 45.76
N ASP A 141 -18.73 23.44 44.75
CA ASP A 141 -20.08 24.05 44.62
C ASP A 141 -21.00 23.30 43.60
N ALA A 142 -22.29 23.64 43.56
CA ALA A 142 -23.31 23.11 42.62
C ALA A 142 -24.49 24.11 42.44
N PRO A 143 -25.46 24.01 41.48
CA PRO A 143 -25.76 22.93 40.53
C PRO A 143 -25.99 23.42 39.05
N PRO A 144 -27.09 23.16 38.28
CA PRO A 144 -27.07 22.58 36.91
C PRO A 144 -27.56 23.61 35.81
N PRO A 145 -28.01 23.28 34.55
CA PRO A 145 -28.32 21.98 33.92
C PRO A 145 -28.10 21.79 32.37
N THR A 146 -28.38 20.56 31.87
CA THR A 146 -29.12 20.26 30.61
C THR A 146 -28.51 20.56 29.20
N THR A 147 -28.00 19.48 28.57
CA THR A 147 -28.52 18.91 27.28
C THR A 147 -27.99 19.33 25.87
N THR A 148 -27.75 18.30 25.04
CA THR A 148 -27.84 18.21 23.55
C THR A 148 -26.62 18.52 22.63
N ALA A 149 -26.19 17.44 21.95
CA ALA A 149 -25.80 17.29 20.53
C ALA A 149 -24.52 17.90 19.91
N THR A 150 -23.63 16.98 19.49
CA THR A 150 -23.27 16.73 18.07
C THR A 150 -22.22 17.58 17.33
N GLN A 151 -21.36 16.84 16.59
CA GLN A 151 -20.51 17.16 15.42
C GLN A 151 -19.09 17.77 15.59
N ASP A 152 -18.12 16.94 15.17
CA ASP A 152 -17.00 17.19 14.26
C ASP A 152 -16.30 18.56 14.19
N ILE A 153 -14.99 18.55 14.47
CA ILE A 153 -13.88 18.74 13.48
C ILE A 153 -12.51 18.59 14.21
N PRO A 154 -11.42 18.12 13.54
CA PRO A 154 -10.23 17.63 14.24
C PRO A 154 -9.27 18.75 14.68
N ARG A 155 -8.54 18.50 15.79
CA ARG A 155 -7.51 19.44 16.29
C ARG A 155 -6.10 19.01 15.88
N THR A 156 -5.38 19.98 15.31
CA THR A 156 -3.98 19.93 14.88
C THR A 156 -2.99 19.57 16.00
N ARG A 157 -1.93 18.82 15.66
CA ARG A 157 -0.59 18.95 16.26
C ARG A 157 0.47 18.84 15.16
N ASP A 158 1.42 19.76 15.23
CA ASP A 158 2.62 19.85 14.38
C ASP A 158 3.81 19.07 14.99
N PRO A 159 4.95 18.92 14.27
CA PRO A 159 5.81 17.75 14.39
C PRO A 159 7.15 17.98 15.11
N GLU A 160 7.76 16.88 15.60
CA GLU A 160 9.21 16.77 15.85
C GLU A 160 9.63 15.27 15.98
N PRO A 161 10.93 14.92 15.94
CA PRO A 161 11.68 14.74 14.70
C PRO A 161 12.02 13.27 14.39
N ILE A 162 12.22 12.95 13.12
CA ILE A 162 12.60 11.60 12.67
C ILE A 162 14.12 11.45 12.72
N SER A 163 14.65 10.69 13.68
CA SER A 163 16.04 10.23 13.63
C SER A 163 16.21 9.15 12.56
N THR A 164 17.05 9.42 11.57
CA THR A 164 17.37 8.50 10.48
C THR A 164 18.44 7.48 10.88
N THR A 165 18.08 6.19 10.89
CA THR A 165 19.04 5.08 10.94
C THR A 165 18.66 4.05 9.86
N PRO A 166 19.51 3.78 8.85
CA PRO A 166 19.16 2.85 7.77
C PRO A 166 19.45 1.40 8.17
N THR A 167 18.39 0.63 8.50
CA THR A 167 18.48 -0.82 8.66
C THR A 167 18.26 -1.51 7.31
N ALA A 168 19.33 -2.07 6.73
CA ALA A 168 19.25 -2.87 5.52
C ALA A 168 18.70 -4.29 5.82
N PRO A 169 17.85 -4.88 4.96
CA PRO A 169 17.40 -6.25 5.13
C PRO A 169 18.49 -7.24 4.69
N ILE A 170 19.02 -8.01 5.64
CA ILE A 170 19.91 -9.15 5.36
C ILE A 170 19.05 -10.42 5.32
N THR A 171 18.62 -10.83 4.12
CA THR A 171 17.92 -12.12 3.96
C THR A 171 18.94 -13.26 3.97
N GLN A 172 19.09 -13.89 5.12
CA GLN A 172 19.95 -15.05 5.33
C GLN A 172 19.11 -16.34 5.23
N PRO A 173 19.40 -17.29 4.34
CA PRO A 173 18.67 -18.55 4.28
C PRO A 173 19.19 -19.53 5.34
N GLU A 174 18.35 -19.86 6.33
CA GLU A 174 18.66 -20.92 7.30
C GLU A 174 18.47 -22.33 6.70
N PRO A 175 19.45 -23.25 6.81
CA PRO A 175 19.23 -24.67 6.59
C PRO A 175 18.76 -25.34 7.89
N THR A 176 17.50 -25.77 7.93
CA THR A 176 16.93 -26.49 9.09
C THR A 176 17.55 -27.89 9.25
N SER A 177 18.39 -28.05 10.27
CA SER A 177 19.06 -29.32 10.60
C SER A 177 18.09 -30.33 11.20
N ASN A 178 17.69 -31.35 10.42
CA ASN A 178 16.85 -32.45 10.86
C ASN A 178 17.64 -33.76 11.05
N LEU A 179 18.61 -33.76 11.98
CA LEU A 179 19.35 -34.96 12.39
C LEU A 179 18.61 -35.72 13.50
N ARG A 180 17.55 -36.46 13.16
CA ARG A 180 16.82 -37.31 14.12
C ARG A 180 16.87 -38.81 13.77
N SER A 181 17.82 -39.49 14.41
CA SER A 181 17.83 -40.93 14.76
C SER A 181 17.11 -41.91 13.81
N ARG A 182 17.85 -42.46 12.86
CA ARG A 182 17.53 -43.73 12.18
C ARG A 182 18.76 -44.61 12.01
N ASN A 183 19.25 -45.18 13.11
CA ASN A 183 20.21 -46.28 13.04
C ASN A 183 19.89 -47.40 14.05
N ARG A 184 18.94 -48.27 13.67
CA ARG A 184 18.64 -49.53 14.37
C ARG A 184 18.65 -50.75 13.43
N GLN A 185 19.02 -50.58 12.16
CA GLN A 185 19.10 -51.68 11.18
C GLN A 185 20.54 -52.06 10.77
N ALA A 186 21.54 -51.18 10.93
CA ALA A 186 22.92 -51.48 10.53
C ALA A 186 23.69 -52.42 11.50
N GLU A 187 23.14 -52.75 12.67
CA GLU A 187 23.83 -53.62 13.64
C GLU A 187 23.78 -55.11 13.29
N LYS A 188 22.83 -55.55 12.45
CA LYS A 188 22.70 -56.98 12.10
C LYS A 188 23.64 -57.44 10.98
N GLU A 189 24.00 -56.57 10.04
CA GLU A 189 24.89 -56.90 8.92
C GLU A 189 26.38 -56.80 9.32
N LYS A 190 26.70 -56.00 10.35
CA LYS A 190 28.09 -55.81 10.82
C LYS A 190 28.65 -57.02 11.58
N ALA A 191 27.81 -57.94 12.04
CA ALA A 191 28.23 -59.10 12.83
C ALA A 191 28.82 -60.25 11.99
N GLU A 192 28.44 -60.37 10.71
CA GLU A 192 28.90 -61.47 9.84
C GLU A 192 30.22 -61.13 9.10
N LEU A 193 30.52 -59.85 8.89
CA LEU A 193 31.68 -59.37 8.14
C LEU A 193 32.99 -59.24 8.95
N LEU A 194 32.97 -59.52 10.27
CA LEU A 194 34.16 -59.43 11.13
C LEU A 194 34.97 -60.74 11.24
N SER A 195 34.53 -61.83 10.61
CA SER A 195 35.17 -63.16 10.72
C SER A 195 36.00 -63.53 9.48
N GLY A 196 36.99 -62.70 9.14
CA GLY A 196 38.00 -63.03 8.13
C GLY A 196 38.81 -61.84 7.59
N THR A 197 40.15 -61.99 7.58
CA THR A 197 41.11 -61.13 6.85
C THR A 197 41.35 -59.72 7.42
N SER A 198 42.22 -59.61 8.43
CA SER A 198 42.42 -58.41 9.26
C SER A 198 43.55 -57.44 8.86
N THR A 199 44.16 -57.56 7.67
CA THR A 199 45.30 -56.69 7.26
C THR A 199 45.15 -55.98 5.91
N GLY A 200 44.25 -56.40 5.02
CA GLY A 200 44.01 -55.71 3.74
C GLY A 200 42.91 -54.65 3.78
N LEU A 201 41.93 -54.79 4.69
CA LEU A 201 40.69 -54.02 4.65
C LEU A 201 40.87 -52.59 5.17
N SER A 202 41.65 -52.38 6.23
CA SER A 202 41.86 -51.08 6.87
C SER A 202 42.48 -50.03 5.93
N THR A 203 43.40 -50.46 5.06
CA THR A 203 44.05 -49.57 4.08
C THR A 203 43.03 -49.08 3.04
N ALA A 204 42.17 -49.98 2.56
CA ALA A 204 41.10 -49.63 1.62
C ALA A 204 40.08 -48.65 2.24
N THR A 205 39.74 -48.79 3.52
CA THR A 205 38.88 -47.79 4.21
C THR A 205 39.57 -46.45 4.41
N THR A 206 40.89 -46.42 4.67
CA THR A 206 41.63 -45.14 4.75
C THR A 206 41.77 -44.44 3.40
N GLU A 207 42.01 -45.17 2.32
CA GLU A 207 42.07 -44.62 0.96
C GLU A 207 40.70 -44.09 0.51
N ALA A 208 39.62 -44.80 0.83
CA ALA A 208 38.25 -44.33 0.59
C ALA A 208 37.93 -43.04 1.36
N LEU A 209 38.35 -42.93 2.64
CA LEU A 209 38.17 -41.71 3.45
C LEU A 209 38.96 -40.51 2.93
N LEU A 210 40.21 -40.73 2.50
CA LEU A 210 41.04 -39.67 1.90
C LEU A 210 40.47 -39.21 0.56
N THR A 211 39.97 -40.14 -0.27
CA THR A 211 39.28 -39.82 -1.52
C THR A 211 38.00 -39.04 -1.27
N HIS A 212 37.18 -39.47 -0.29
CA HIS A 212 35.96 -38.76 0.12
C HIS A 212 36.25 -37.31 0.53
N ASN A 213 37.20 -37.11 1.45
CA ASN A 213 37.55 -35.77 1.93
C ASN A 213 38.08 -34.87 0.80
N ARG A 214 38.83 -35.43 -0.15
CA ARG A 214 39.25 -34.70 -1.35
C ARG A 214 38.07 -34.29 -2.22
N THR A 215 37.11 -35.17 -2.47
CA THR A 215 35.90 -34.83 -3.24
C THR A 215 35.02 -33.78 -2.53
N GLU A 216 34.96 -33.79 -1.19
CA GLU A 216 34.28 -32.75 -0.42
C GLU A 216 35.00 -31.40 -0.53
N GLN A 217 36.34 -31.37 -0.42
CA GLN A 217 37.11 -30.12 -0.60
C GLN A 217 36.95 -29.55 -2.01
N GLU A 218 36.97 -30.40 -3.04
CA GLU A 218 36.74 -29.99 -4.43
C GLU A 218 35.29 -29.49 -4.62
N SER A 219 34.29 -30.12 -3.99
CA SER A 219 32.89 -29.67 -3.99
C SER A 219 32.71 -28.31 -3.30
N LEU A 220 33.27 -28.13 -2.10
CA LEU A 220 33.23 -26.87 -1.35
C LEU A 220 33.92 -25.73 -2.10
N THR A 221 35.05 -26.01 -2.76
CA THR A 221 35.78 -25.03 -3.57
C THR A 221 34.96 -24.60 -4.78
N ASN A 222 34.31 -25.54 -5.48
CA ASN A 222 33.39 -25.22 -6.58
C ASN A 222 32.16 -24.44 -6.10
N SER A 223 31.60 -24.77 -4.94
CA SER A 223 30.49 -24.03 -4.34
C SER A 223 30.87 -22.58 -4.00
N LEU A 224 32.03 -22.37 -3.37
CA LEU A 224 32.54 -21.03 -3.06
C LEU A 224 32.83 -20.22 -4.34
N LEU A 225 33.40 -20.85 -5.37
CA LEU A 225 33.62 -20.21 -6.66
C LEU A 225 32.30 -19.81 -7.35
N ASN A 226 31.31 -20.70 -7.36
CA ASN A 226 29.98 -20.43 -7.90
C ASN A 226 29.27 -19.32 -7.12
N MET A 227 29.36 -19.32 -5.79
CA MET A 227 28.80 -18.26 -4.95
C MET A 227 29.49 -16.91 -5.19
N ALA A 228 30.82 -16.89 -5.35
CA ALA A 228 31.56 -15.67 -5.71
C ALA A 228 31.19 -15.16 -7.11
N GLN A 229 30.97 -16.05 -8.09
CA GLN A 229 30.49 -15.69 -9.42
C GLN A 229 29.06 -15.15 -9.38
N ALA A 230 28.15 -15.80 -8.63
CA ALA A 230 26.77 -15.34 -8.43
C ALA A 230 26.72 -13.98 -7.73
N LEU A 231 27.53 -13.78 -6.68
CA LEU A 231 27.66 -12.49 -5.99
C LEU A 231 28.19 -11.40 -6.93
N LYS A 232 29.20 -11.70 -7.75
CA LYS A 232 29.73 -10.76 -8.76
C LYS A 232 28.69 -10.41 -9.83
N ALA A 233 27.94 -11.40 -10.32
CA ALA A 233 26.86 -11.19 -11.29
C ALA A 233 25.75 -10.32 -10.67
N SER A 234 25.39 -10.60 -9.42
CA SER A 234 24.43 -9.83 -8.62
C SER A 234 24.87 -8.38 -8.41
N SER A 235 26.13 -8.14 -8.01
CA SER A 235 26.70 -6.79 -7.92
C SER A 235 26.69 -6.06 -9.27
N HIS A 236 26.90 -6.77 -10.38
CA HIS A 236 26.84 -6.16 -11.71
C HIS A 236 25.40 -5.80 -12.12
N SER A 237 24.41 -6.66 -11.85
CA SER A 237 23.00 -6.35 -12.11
C SER A 237 22.48 -5.21 -11.22
N PHE A 238 22.93 -5.11 -9.97
CA PHE A 238 22.60 -3.95 -9.12
C PHE A 238 23.23 -2.66 -9.65
N ALA A 239 24.45 -2.71 -10.16
CA ALA A 239 25.09 -1.54 -10.77
C ALA A 239 24.35 -1.07 -12.05
N SER A 240 23.84 -1.99 -12.88
CA SER A 240 23.00 -1.61 -14.04
C SER A 240 21.62 -1.09 -13.63
N SER A 241 20.98 -1.70 -12.62
CA SER A 241 19.68 -1.22 -12.09
C SER A 241 19.80 0.20 -11.56
N LEU A 242 20.86 0.52 -10.83
CA LEU A 242 21.08 1.86 -10.28
C LEU A 242 21.25 2.94 -11.36
N GLU A 243 21.85 2.64 -12.51
CA GLU A 243 21.99 3.63 -13.60
C GLU A 243 20.66 3.84 -14.34
N GLU A 244 19.84 2.78 -14.51
CA GLU A 244 18.48 2.90 -15.06
C GLU A 244 17.52 3.64 -14.10
N GLU A 245 17.54 3.29 -12.81
CA GLU A 245 16.74 3.94 -11.76
C GLU A 245 17.10 5.42 -11.59
N LYS A 246 18.39 5.78 -11.74
CA LYS A 246 18.86 7.16 -11.74
C LYS A 246 18.29 7.99 -12.89
N ASP A 247 18.19 7.43 -14.10
CA ASP A 247 17.56 8.13 -15.24
C ASP A 247 16.04 8.28 -15.05
N ILE A 248 15.38 7.27 -14.46
CA ILE A 248 13.97 7.37 -14.07
C ILE A 248 13.78 8.43 -12.98
N LEU A 249 14.67 8.49 -11.99
CA LEU A 249 14.65 9.47 -10.90
C LEU A 249 14.86 10.89 -11.45
N ASN A 250 15.84 11.11 -12.34
CA ASN A 250 16.07 12.39 -13.01
C ASN A 250 14.84 12.84 -13.82
N ARG A 251 14.13 11.91 -14.46
CA ARG A 251 12.89 12.21 -15.19
C ARG A 251 11.71 12.49 -14.25
N ALA A 252 11.68 11.86 -13.07
CA ALA A 252 10.68 12.10 -12.05
C ALA A 252 10.88 13.47 -11.38
N THR A 253 12.12 13.86 -11.06
CA THR A 253 12.44 15.20 -10.55
C THR A 253 12.14 16.29 -11.59
N GLU A 254 12.58 16.12 -12.84
CA GLU A 254 12.25 17.06 -13.92
C GLU A 254 10.72 17.16 -14.16
N GLY A 255 9.98 16.06 -13.95
CA GLY A 255 8.52 16.03 -13.98
C GLY A 255 7.87 16.76 -12.81
N LEU A 256 8.48 16.69 -11.62
CA LEU A 256 8.05 17.38 -10.41
C LEU A 256 8.32 18.89 -10.50
N ASP A 257 9.50 19.31 -10.95
CA ASP A 257 9.86 20.72 -11.20
C ASP A 257 8.90 21.36 -12.21
N LYS A 258 8.57 20.64 -13.30
CA LYS A 258 7.56 21.07 -14.29
C LYS A 258 6.16 21.17 -13.68
N ASN A 259 5.82 20.30 -12.73
CA ASN A 259 4.54 20.36 -12.02
C ASN A 259 4.50 21.55 -11.07
N GLU A 260 5.56 21.77 -10.29
CA GLU A 260 5.69 22.92 -9.38
C GLU A 260 5.59 24.24 -10.15
N LEU A 261 6.31 24.41 -11.26
CA LEU A 261 6.19 25.58 -12.15
C LEU A 261 4.76 25.74 -12.70
N GLY A 262 4.10 24.65 -13.06
CA GLY A 262 2.70 24.66 -13.52
C GLY A 262 1.72 25.04 -12.41
N LEU A 263 1.92 24.53 -11.20
CA LEU A 263 1.13 24.80 -10.01
C LEU A 263 1.36 26.22 -9.52
N GLU A 264 2.58 26.75 -9.54
CA GLU A 264 2.88 28.14 -9.21
C GLU A 264 2.25 29.09 -10.24
N ALA A 265 2.32 28.76 -11.54
CA ALA A 265 1.63 29.53 -12.58
C ALA A 265 0.09 29.51 -12.41
N ALA A 266 -0.48 28.37 -12.00
CA ALA A 266 -1.89 28.24 -11.67
C ALA A 266 -2.25 29.03 -10.40
N GLN A 267 -1.42 28.96 -9.35
CA GLN A 267 -1.58 29.69 -8.09
C GLN A 267 -1.49 31.20 -8.30
N ARG A 268 -0.54 31.69 -9.11
CA ARG A 268 -0.43 33.11 -9.49
C ARG A 268 -1.67 33.57 -10.25
N ARG A 269 -2.20 32.77 -11.19
CA ARG A 269 -3.46 33.08 -11.91
C ARG A 269 -4.67 33.05 -10.99
N MET A 270 -4.83 32.03 -10.15
CA MET A 270 -5.94 31.89 -9.22
C MET A 270 -5.92 32.95 -8.12
N GLY A 271 -4.74 33.32 -7.61
CA GLY A 271 -4.52 34.43 -6.69
C GLY A 271 -4.82 35.80 -7.33
N PHE A 272 -4.52 35.97 -8.63
CA PHE A 272 -4.95 37.14 -9.38
C PHE A 272 -6.49 37.19 -9.47
N LEU A 273 -7.15 36.11 -9.92
CA LEU A 273 -8.62 36.07 -9.95
C LEU A 273 -9.20 36.36 -8.56
N ARG A 274 -8.67 35.75 -7.50
CA ARG A 274 -9.13 35.97 -6.11
C ARG A 274 -9.08 37.45 -5.69
N LYS A 275 -8.00 38.17 -6.00
CA LYS A 275 -7.92 39.62 -5.73
C LYS A 275 -8.97 40.42 -6.51
N TYR A 276 -9.31 40.02 -7.74
CA TYR A 276 -10.33 40.69 -8.55
C TYR A 276 -11.77 40.28 -8.20
N THR A 277 -12.00 39.09 -7.65
CA THR A 277 -13.34 38.60 -7.26
C THR A 277 -13.73 39.00 -5.84
N GLU A 278 -12.84 38.92 -4.85
CA GLU A 278 -13.13 39.37 -3.48
C GLU A 278 -12.99 40.91 -3.35
N GLY A 279 -12.04 41.54 -4.06
CA GLY A 279 -11.77 42.99 -3.93
C GLY A 279 -12.86 43.91 -4.48
N LYS A 280 -13.72 43.43 -5.38
CA LYS A 280 -14.71 44.28 -6.09
C LYS A 280 -15.98 44.57 -5.27
N GLY A 281 -16.24 43.84 -4.19
CA GLY A 281 -17.41 44.03 -3.33
C GLY A 281 -17.44 45.38 -2.60
N TRP A 282 -16.30 45.79 -2.01
CA TRP A 282 -16.22 47.07 -1.29
C TRP A 282 -16.09 48.26 -2.25
N TRP A 283 -15.22 48.17 -3.26
CA TRP A 283 -15.04 49.25 -4.23
C TRP A 283 -16.31 49.52 -5.06
N GLY A 284 -17.07 48.47 -5.41
CA GLY A 284 -18.38 48.61 -6.07
C GLY A 284 -19.40 49.35 -5.21
N ARG A 285 -19.47 49.06 -3.90
CA ARG A 285 -20.33 49.81 -2.95
C ARG A 285 -19.88 51.27 -2.83
N MET A 286 -18.58 51.53 -2.72
CA MET A 286 -18.04 52.88 -2.63
C MET A 286 -18.37 53.72 -3.87
N MET A 287 -18.22 53.14 -5.07
CA MET A 287 -18.59 53.80 -6.32
C MET A 287 -20.10 54.08 -6.41
N MET A 288 -20.95 53.16 -5.91
CA MET A 288 -22.40 53.37 -5.82
C MET A 288 -22.77 54.58 -4.95
N TYR A 289 -22.13 54.76 -3.79
CA TYR A 289 -22.35 55.93 -2.94
C TYR A 289 -21.92 57.25 -3.62
N VAL A 290 -20.83 57.24 -4.40
CA VAL A 290 -20.42 58.41 -5.19
C VAL A 290 -21.47 58.77 -6.27
N TRP A 291 -22.05 57.77 -6.95
CA TRP A 291 -23.14 58.00 -7.90
C TRP A 291 -24.42 58.53 -7.24
N ILE A 292 -24.81 57.98 -6.08
CA ILE A 292 -25.95 58.49 -5.29
C ILE A 292 -25.71 59.94 -4.87
N ALA A 293 -24.52 60.27 -4.37
CA ALA A 293 -24.18 61.62 -3.95
C ALA A 293 -24.17 62.61 -5.13
N GLY A 294 -23.61 62.21 -6.28
CA GLY A 294 -23.64 63.02 -7.50
C GLY A 294 -25.05 63.35 -7.98
N LEU A 295 -25.95 62.35 -8.02
CA LEU A 295 -27.36 62.55 -8.37
C LEU A 295 -28.10 63.41 -7.33
N MET A 296 -27.79 63.27 -6.04
CA MET A 296 -28.36 64.09 -4.97
C MET A 296 -27.95 65.58 -5.09
N VAL A 297 -26.69 65.86 -5.44
CA VAL A 297 -26.21 67.22 -5.73
C VAL A 297 -26.87 67.78 -7.00
N ILE A 298 -26.99 66.99 -8.07
CA ILE A 298 -27.70 67.40 -9.30
C ILE A 298 -29.18 67.72 -9.01
N ALA A 299 -29.86 66.91 -8.20
CA ALA A 299 -31.24 67.16 -7.80
C ALA A 299 -31.38 68.46 -6.98
N LEU A 300 -30.44 68.75 -6.06
CA LEU A 300 -30.40 70.03 -5.34
C LEU A 300 -30.16 71.23 -6.27
N ILE A 301 -29.25 71.11 -7.25
CA ILE A 301 -29.04 72.14 -8.28
C ILE A 301 -30.33 72.38 -9.06
N ILE A 302 -31.00 71.32 -9.52
CA ILE A 302 -32.29 71.40 -10.22
C ILE A 302 -33.33 72.13 -9.36
N VAL A 303 -33.50 71.74 -8.09
CA VAL A 303 -34.52 72.31 -7.19
C VAL A 303 -34.24 73.75 -6.77
N PHE A 304 -32.97 74.15 -6.57
CA PHE A 304 -32.64 75.51 -6.14
C PHE A 304 -32.34 76.49 -7.29
N VAL A 305 -31.85 76.01 -8.43
CA VAL A 305 -31.54 76.87 -9.59
C VAL A 305 -32.76 77.06 -10.48
N LEU A 306 -33.54 76.02 -10.81
CA LEU A 306 -34.69 76.17 -11.73
C LEU A 306 -35.75 77.20 -11.28
N PRO A 307 -36.10 77.35 -9.99
CA PRO A 307 -37.00 78.44 -9.57
C PRO A 307 -36.36 79.82 -9.78
N LYS A 308 -35.03 79.91 -9.72
CA LYS A 308 -34.28 81.16 -9.81
C LYS A 308 -33.95 81.61 -11.25
N VAL A 309 -34.15 80.75 -12.25
CA VAL A 309 -34.06 81.11 -13.69
C VAL A 309 -35.45 81.37 -14.31
N ARG A 310 -36.51 81.38 -13.50
CA ARG A 310 -37.91 81.56 -13.92
C ARG A 310 -38.51 82.90 -13.48
N PHE A 311 -37.68 83.81 -12.99
CA PHE A 311 -37.96 85.20 -12.65
C PHE A 311 -36.89 86.10 -13.27
#